data_AF-A0AA87AKJ9-F1
#
_entry.id   AF-A0AA87AKJ9-F1
#
_cell.length_a   1.000
_cell.length_b   1.000
_cell.length_c   1.000
_cell.angle_alpha   90.00
_cell.angle_beta   90.00
_cell.angle_gamma   90.00
#
_symmetry.space_group_name_H-M   'P 1'
#
loop_
_entity.id
_entity.type
_entity.pdbx_description
1 polymer ?
#
loop_
_entity_poly.entity_id
_entity_poly.type
_entity_poly.pdbx_seq_one_letter_code
_entity_poly.pdbx_strand_id
1 'polypeptide(L)'
;MKSIKCKKLYCLFAFLEIILLVMISGWYYFSERKMGMIRHILFRNVYKFPKYFTDTNVKLLIAIFVVFLIIQLLLLIRTRKYLFSFILNTLFIGLSIYFILNNNSDKVFIYYYLVMFFGLFNLIRFLQFLTLNHRVEK
;
A
#
# COMPACT_ATOMS: atom_id res chain seq x y z
N MET A 1 -7.09 -3.88 29.77
CA MET A 1 -7.62 -4.78 28.72
C MET A 1 -7.58 -4.20 27.29
N LYS A 2 -7.87 -2.90 27.06
CA LYS A 2 -7.77 -2.27 25.71
C LYS A 2 -6.36 -2.33 25.09
N SER A 3 -5.30 -2.14 25.88
CA SER A 3 -3.90 -2.17 25.40
C SER A 3 -3.47 -3.51 24.79
N ILE A 4 -3.92 -4.63 25.36
CA ILE A 4 -3.56 -5.99 24.88
C ILE A 4 -4.18 -6.27 23.51
N LYS A 5 -5.43 -5.83 23.28
CA LYS A 5 -6.11 -5.97 21.97
C LYS A 5 -5.42 -5.13 20.89
N CYS A 6 -5.03 -3.89 21.20
CA CYS A 6 -4.27 -3.05 20.27
C CYS A 6 -2.90 -3.65 19.93
N LYS A 7 -2.20 -4.25 20.90
CA LYS A 7 -0.91 -4.91 20.65
C LYS A 7 -1.03 -6.13 19.73
N LYS A 8 -2.08 -6.95 19.91
CA LYS A 8 -2.35 -8.09 19.03
C LYS A 8 -2.69 -7.65 17.60
N LEU A 9 -3.52 -6.61 17.44
CA LEU A 9 -3.84 -6.03 16.13
C LEU A 9 -2.62 -5.47 15.43
N TYR A 10 -1.76 -4.75 16.16
CA TYR A 10 -0.50 -4.24 15.62
C TYR A 10 0.39 -5.37 15.09
N CYS A 11 0.57 -6.46 15.85
CA CYS A 11 1.31 -7.63 15.38
C CYS A 11 0.69 -8.28 14.15
N LEU A 12 -0.65 -8.35 14.09
CA LEU A 12 -1.35 -8.90 12.93
C LEU A 12 -1.14 -8.04 11.68
N PHE A 13 -1.19 -6.71 11.80
CA PHE A 13 -0.89 -5.81 10.69
C PHE A 13 0.56 -5.92 10.23
N ALA A 14 1.53 -6.00 11.15
CA ALA A 14 2.93 -6.21 10.80
C ALA A 14 3.16 -7.54 10.06
N PHE A 15 2.47 -8.61 10.47
CA PHE A 15 2.53 -9.90 9.79
C PHE A 15 1.96 -9.83 8.36
N LEU A 16 0.80 -9.18 8.20
CA LEU A 16 0.21 -8.95 6.87
C LEU A 16 1.11 -8.09 5.98
N GLU A 17 1.79 -7.10 6.55
CA GLU A 17 2.73 -6.24 5.83
C GLU A 17 3.88 -7.04 5.22
N ILE A 18 4.47 -7.96 6.00
CA ILE A 18 5.56 -8.83 5.53
C ILE A 18 5.06 -9.74 4.39
N ILE A 19 3.88 -10.34 4.54
CA ILE A 19 3.28 -11.17 3.48
C ILE A 19 3.09 -10.35 2.20
N LEU A 20 2.55 -9.14 2.31
CA LEU A 20 2.32 -8.27 1.16
C LEU A 20 3.62 -7.87 0.46
N LEU A 21 4.71 -7.62 1.18
CA LEU A 21 6.02 -7.34 0.59
C LEU A 21 6.56 -8.55 -0.20
N VAL A 22 6.44 -9.76 0.36
CA VAL A 22 6.81 -11.00 -0.33
C VAL A 22 5.95 -11.21 -1.58
N MET A 23 4.65 -10.89 -1.50
CA MET A 23 3.77 -10.99 -2.66
C MET A 23 4.14 -9.98 -3.73
N ILE A 24 4.32 -8.70 -3.42
CA ILE A 24 4.69 -7.66 -4.39
C ILE A 24 5.99 -8.02 -5.11
N SER A 25 7.02 -8.42 -4.35
CA SER A 25 8.31 -8.83 -4.93
C SER A 25 8.20 -10.10 -5.77
N GLY A 26 7.49 -11.12 -5.28
CA GLY A 26 7.25 -12.36 -6.02
C GLY A 26 6.50 -12.12 -7.32
N TRP A 27 5.40 -11.37 -7.27
CA TRP A 27 4.61 -11.01 -8.45
C TRP A 27 5.44 -10.24 -9.48
N TYR A 28 6.24 -9.25 -9.05
CA TYR A 28 7.12 -8.52 -9.94
C TYR A 28 8.15 -9.44 -10.62
N TYR A 29 8.85 -10.28 -9.84
CA TYR A 29 9.87 -11.21 -10.35
C TYR A 29 9.29 -12.26 -11.32
N PHE A 30 8.15 -12.87 -10.97
CA PHE A 30 7.52 -13.87 -11.82
C PHE A 30 6.93 -13.25 -13.10
N SER A 31 6.45 -12.01 -13.02
CA SER A 31 5.95 -11.27 -14.19
C SER A 31 7.00 -11.08 -15.27
N GLU A 32 8.26 -10.82 -14.89
CA GLU A 32 9.34 -10.64 -15.87
C GLU A 32 9.85 -11.99 -16.45
N ARG A 33 9.95 -13.05 -15.65
CA ARG A 33 10.69 -14.27 -16.05
C ARG A 33 9.88 -15.51 -16.43
N LYS A 34 8.68 -15.74 -15.87
CA LYS A 34 7.98 -17.05 -15.99
C LYS A 34 6.46 -16.95 -16.10
N MET A 35 5.94 -16.15 -17.02
CA MET A 35 4.49 -16.03 -17.25
C MET A 35 4.04 -16.51 -18.64
N GLY A 36 4.56 -17.60 -19.21
CA GLY A 36 4.05 -18.11 -20.51
C GLY A 36 2.53 -18.37 -20.51
N MET A 37 2.07 -19.22 -19.59
CA MET A 37 0.65 -19.58 -19.46
C MET A 37 -0.19 -18.50 -18.78
N ILE A 38 0.36 -17.82 -17.76
CA ILE A 38 -0.35 -16.74 -17.03
C ILE A 38 -0.53 -15.51 -17.92
N ARG A 39 0.46 -15.14 -18.73
CA ARG A 39 0.33 -14.06 -19.72
C ARG A 39 -0.73 -14.39 -20.76
N HIS A 40 -0.85 -15.64 -21.19
CA HIS A 40 -1.91 -16.06 -22.10
C HIS A 40 -3.32 -15.95 -21.45
N ILE A 41 -3.48 -16.42 -20.20
CA ILE A 41 -4.74 -16.32 -19.45
C ILE A 41 -5.11 -14.85 -19.17
N LEU A 42 -4.16 -14.04 -18.68
CA LEU A 42 -4.41 -12.62 -18.43
C LEU A 42 -4.60 -11.84 -19.73
N PHE A 43 -3.86 -12.10 -20.80
CA PHE A 43 -4.04 -11.39 -22.08
C PHE A 43 -5.48 -11.56 -22.56
N ARG A 44 -6.01 -12.79 -22.48
CA ARG A 44 -7.41 -13.07 -22.80
C ARG A 44 -8.42 -12.35 -21.88
N ASN A 45 -8.04 -12.04 -20.63
CA ASN A 45 -8.85 -11.27 -19.69
C ASN A 45 -8.67 -9.75 -19.81
N VAL A 46 -7.48 -9.24 -20.16
CA VAL A 46 -7.15 -7.82 -20.30
C VAL A 46 -7.99 -7.17 -21.40
N TYR A 47 -8.28 -7.87 -22.49
CA TYR A 47 -9.21 -7.36 -23.51
C TYR A 47 -10.70 -7.48 -23.12
N LYS A 48 -11.01 -8.29 -22.11
CA LYS A 48 -12.38 -8.54 -21.65
C LYS A 48 -12.83 -7.54 -20.57
N PHE A 49 -11.88 -6.85 -19.95
CA PHE A 49 -12.11 -5.94 -18.85
C PHE A 49 -11.68 -4.51 -19.25
N PRO A 50 -12.60 -3.51 -19.24
CA PRO A 50 -12.25 -2.13 -19.56
C PRO A 50 -11.20 -1.59 -18.58
N LYS A 51 -10.48 -0.53 -18.97
CA LYS A 51 -9.45 0.15 -18.15
C LYS A 51 -10.00 0.55 -16.77
N TYR A 52 -9.89 -0.34 -15.78
CA TYR A 52 -10.44 -0.13 -14.43
C TYR A 52 -9.74 1.00 -13.67
N PHE A 53 -8.46 1.21 -13.93
CA PHE A 53 -7.73 2.38 -13.43
C PHE A 53 -7.59 3.39 -14.57
N THR A 54 -8.64 4.19 -14.74
CA THR A 54 -8.56 5.43 -15.51
C THR A 54 -7.70 6.46 -14.78
N ASP A 55 -7.21 7.47 -15.49
CA ASP A 55 -6.41 8.56 -14.90
C ASP A 55 -7.09 9.19 -13.67
N THR A 56 -8.42 9.30 -13.69
CA THR A 56 -9.24 9.75 -12.56
C THR A 56 -9.11 8.85 -11.34
N ASN A 57 -9.17 7.53 -11.52
CA ASN A 57 -9.08 6.57 -10.41
C ASN A 57 -7.68 6.54 -9.81
N VAL A 58 -6.64 6.66 -10.64
CA VAL A 58 -5.24 6.76 -10.18
C VAL A 58 -5.04 8.04 -9.37
N LYS A 59 -5.53 9.18 -9.86
CA LYS A 59 -5.47 10.46 -9.12
C LYS A 59 -6.22 10.39 -7.79
N LEU A 60 -7.39 9.75 -7.77
CA LEU A 60 -8.17 9.55 -6.56
C LEU A 60 -7.44 8.67 -5.54
N LEU A 61 -6.78 7.60 -5.98
CA LEU A 61 -5.96 6.75 -5.11
C LEU A 61 -4.80 7.53 -4.49
N ILE A 62 -4.10 8.35 -5.30
CA ILE A 62 -3.01 9.21 -4.80
C ILE A 62 -3.55 10.23 -3.79
N ALA A 63 -4.71 10.83 -4.06
CA ALA A 63 -5.35 11.76 -3.13
C ALA A 63 -5.66 11.09 -1.77
N ILE A 64 -6.13 9.83 -1.77
CA ILE A 64 -6.34 9.06 -0.55
C ILE A 64 -5.03 8.87 0.23
N PHE A 65 -3.92 8.54 -0.44
CA PHE A 65 -2.62 8.42 0.22
C PHE A 65 -2.15 9.73 0.85
N VAL A 66 -2.40 10.86 0.19
CA VAL A 66 -2.11 12.19 0.77
C VAL A 66 -2.96 12.45 2.01
N VAL A 67 -4.25 12.10 1.99
CA VAL A 67 -5.12 12.22 3.17
C VAL A 67 -4.61 11.38 4.34
N PHE A 68 -4.13 10.16 4.08
CA PHE A 68 -3.50 9.33 5.13
C PHE A 68 -2.29 10.02 5.76
N LEU A 69 -1.41 10.62 4.94
CA LEU A 69 -0.27 11.38 5.46
C LEU A 69 -0.68 12.58 6.31
N ILE A 70 -1.69 13.34 5.88
CA ILE A 70 -2.20 14.50 6.64
C ILE A 70 -2.71 14.05 8.02
N ILE A 71 -3.50 12.99 8.08
CA ILE A 71 -4.03 12.46 9.35
C ILE A 71 -2.87 12.00 10.26
N GLN A 72 -1.89 11.28 9.71
CA GLN A 72 -0.72 10.83 10.47
C GLN A 72 0.14 12.00 10.98
N LEU A 73 0.29 13.05 10.18
CA LEU A 73 1.01 14.27 10.56
C LEU A 73 0.31 14.99 11.73
N LEU A 74 -1.03 15.12 11.68
CA LEU A 74 -1.81 15.71 12.77
C LEU A 74 -1.63 14.92 14.08
N LEU A 75 -1.67 13.58 14.01
CA LEU A 75 -1.43 12.71 15.17
C LEU A 75 0.01 12.84 15.70
N LEU A 76 0.99 12.96 14.82
CA LEU A 76 2.39 13.17 15.17
C LEU A 76 2.59 14.49 15.90
N ILE A 77 2.02 15.59 15.40
CA ILE A 77 2.11 16.91 16.04
C ILE A 77 1.49 16.88 17.44
N ARG A 78 0.32 16.22 17.58
CA ARG A 78 -0.41 16.14 18.84
C ARG A 78 0.32 15.30 19.90
N THR A 79 0.91 14.18 19.51
CA THR A 79 1.53 13.23 20.44
C THR A 79 3.01 13.44 20.64
N ARG A 80 3.69 14.11 19.68
CA ARG A 80 5.15 14.26 19.58
C ARG A 80 5.92 12.93 19.65
N LYS A 81 5.25 11.80 19.41
CA LYS A 81 5.79 10.44 19.46
C LYS A 81 5.69 9.79 18.08
N TYR A 82 6.52 8.77 17.83
CA TYR A 82 6.50 7.95 16.59
C TYR A 82 6.97 8.65 15.29
N LEU A 83 7.90 9.61 15.39
CA LEU A 83 8.56 10.26 14.24
C LEU A 83 9.12 9.25 13.24
N PHE A 84 9.81 8.22 13.71
CA PHE A 84 10.43 7.21 12.85
C PHE A 84 9.37 6.43 12.02
N SER A 85 8.28 6.01 12.66
CA SER A 85 7.18 5.33 11.95
C SER A 85 6.52 6.22 10.90
N PHE A 86 6.41 7.53 11.16
CA PHE A 86 5.91 8.49 10.19
C PHE A 86 6.85 8.67 8.99
N ILE A 87 8.16 8.78 9.24
CA ILE A 87 9.18 8.87 8.17
C ILE A 87 9.12 7.63 7.27
N LEU A 88 9.07 6.44 7.87
CA LEU A 88 8.92 5.21 7.08
C LEU A 88 7.62 5.23 6.27
N ASN A 89 6.46 5.57 6.87
CA ASN A 89 5.19 5.63 6.13
C ASN A 89 5.26 6.58 4.93
N THR A 90 5.90 7.75 5.12
CA THR A 90 6.10 8.72 4.04
C THR A 90 6.95 8.17 2.91
N LEU A 91 8.05 7.47 3.24
CA LEU A 91 8.91 6.83 2.25
C LEU A 91 8.14 5.78 1.43
N PHE A 92 7.39 4.90 2.09
CA PHE A 92 6.65 3.83 1.41
C PHE A 92 5.49 4.36 0.54
N ILE A 93 4.79 5.40 0.99
CA ILE A 93 3.78 6.09 0.17
C ILE A 93 4.45 6.74 -1.04
N GLY A 94 5.59 7.40 -0.85
CA GLY A 94 6.37 8.00 -1.94
C GLY A 94 6.79 6.98 -3.00
N LEU A 95 7.33 5.83 -2.57
CA LEU A 95 7.67 4.71 -3.46
C LEU A 95 6.45 4.17 -4.21
N SER A 96 5.30 4.06 -3.53
CA SER A 96 4.05 3.60 -4.14
C SER A 96 3.57 4.57 -5.21
N ILE A 97 3.54 5.88 -4.92
CA ILE A 97 3.15 6.92 -5.87
C ILE A 97 4.10 6.93 -7.07
N TYR A 98 5.41 6.88 -6.82
CA TYR A 98 6.42 6.84 -7.88
C TYR A 98 6.19 5.64 -8.82
N PHE A 99 5.96 4.45 -8.25
CA PHE A 99 5.69 3.25 -9.05
C PHE A 99 4.42 3.38 -9.89
N ILE A 100 3.34 3.88 -9.29
CA ILE A 100 2.04 4.05 -9.94
C ILE A 100 2.13 5.06 -11.09
N LEU A 101 2.87 6.15 -10.93
CA LEU A 101 3.00 7.19 -11.96
C LEU A 101 3.97 6.82 -13.09
N ASN A 102 5.06 6.10 -12.78
CA ASN A 102 6.09 5.78 -13.77
C ASN A 102 5.77 4.54 -14.63
N ASN A 103 4.89 3.67 -14.11
CA ASN A 103 4.45 2.45 -14.80
C ASN A 103 3.02 2.59 -15.32
N ASN A 104 2.70 1.79 -16.32
CA ASN A 104 1.35 1.65 -16.86
C ASN A 104 1.13 0.18 -17.26
N SER A 105 -0.11 -0.19 -17.59
CA SER A 105 -0.47 -1.55 -18.05
C SER A 105 0.35 -2.02 -19.25
N ASP A 106 0.83 -1.09 -20.07
CA ASP A 106 1.59 -1.41 -21.27
C ASP A 106 3.06 -1.77 -20.95
N LYS A 107 3.61 -1.17 -19.88
CA LYS A 107 4.98 -1.44 -19.41
C LYS A 107 5.03 -2.63 -18.47
N VAL A 108 4.06 -2.74 -17.58
CA VAL A 108 3.98 -3.79 -16.57
C VAL A 108 2.64 -4.50 -16.72
N PHE A 109 2.68 -5.71 -17.23
CA PHE A 109 1.48 -6.50 -17.52
C PHE A 109 0.58 -6.74 -16.29
N ILE A 110 1.18 -6.83 -15.10
CA ILE A 110 0.48 -6.97 -13.81
C ILE A 110 0.23 -5.63 -13.10
N TYR A 111 0.35 -4.50 -13.80
CA TYR A 111 0.30 -3.15 -13.21
C TYR A 111 -0.91 -2.96 -12.30
N TYR A 112 -2.13 -3.28 -12.76
CA TYR A 112 -3.34 -3.08 -11.97
C TYR A 112 -3.35 -3.90 -10.66
N TYR A 113 -2.75 -5.10 -10.66
CA TYR A 113 -2.61 -5.90 -9.45
C TYR A 113 -1.62 -5.25 -8.49
N LEU A 114 -0.48 -4.75 -8.99
CA LEU A 114 0.50 -4.04 -8.17
C LEU A 114 -0.11 -2.76 -7.57
N VAL A 115 -0.90 -2.00 -8.32
CA VAL A 115 -1.63 -0.83 -7.81
C VAL A 115 -2.55 -1.23 -6.65
N MET A 116 -3.32 -2.32 -6.79
CA MET A 116 -4.15 -2.81 -5.68
C MET A 116 -3.34 -3.27 -4.47
N PHE A 117 -2.21 -3.97 -4.68
CA PHE A 117 -1.33 -4.37 -3.60
C PHE A 117 -0.72 -3.16 -2.88
N PHE A 118 -0.27 -2.13 -3.60
CA PHE A 118 0.19 -0.88 -2.99
C PHE A 118 -0.93 -0.17 -2.22
N GLY A 119 -2.16 -0.18 -2.74
CA GLY A 119 -3.33 0.35 -2.03
C GLY A 119 -3.56 -0.35 -0.69
N LEU A 120 -3.62 -1.68 -0.70
CA LEU A 120 -3.80 -2.50 0.50
C LEU A 120 -2.65 -2.33 1.50
N PHE A 121 -1.41 -2.31 1.00
CA PHE A 121 -0.22 -2.13 1.81
C PHE A 121 -0.25 -0.79 2.57
N ASN A 122 -0.51 0.31 1.85
CA ASN A 122 -0.58 1.64 2.48
C ASN A 122 -1.77 1.75 3.45
N LEU A 123 -2.90 1.10 3.17
CA LEU A 123 -4.03 1.03 4.09
C LEU A 123 -3.66 0.31 5.40
N ILE A 124 -3.00 -0.86 5.32
CA ILE A 124 -2.59 -1.62 6.51
C ILE A 124 -1.61 -0.83 7.36
N ARG A 125 -0.62 -0.18 6.74
CA ARG A 125 0.32 0.69 7.44
C ARG A 125 -0.36 1.88 8.11
N PHE A 126 -1.34 2.46 7.43
CA PHE A 126 -2.14 3.53 8.02
C PHE A 126 -2.89 3.05 9.26
N LEU A 127 -3.58 1.91 9.18
CA LEU A 127 -4.28 1.31 10.32
C LEU A 127 -3.32 0.95 11.45
N GLN A 128 -2.16 0.39 11.14
CA GLN A 128 -1.11 0.07 12.11
C GLN A 128 -0.63 1.33 12.85
N PHE A 129 -0.42 2.44 12.14
CA PHE A 129 -0.08 3.72 12.74
C PHE A 129 -1.18 4.23 13.67
N LEU A 130 -2.46 4.08 13.29
CA LEU A 130 -3.58 4.45 14.16
C LEU A 130 -3.67 3.60 15.43
N THR A 131 -3.25 2.34 15.38
CA THR A 131 -3.24 1.46 16.57
C THR A 131 -2.12 1.75 17.56
N LEU A 132 -1.14 2.60 17.21
CA LEU A 132 -0.14 3.08 18.15
C LEU A 132 -0.79 3.87 19.29
N ASN A 133 -0.17 3.86 20.47
CA ASN A 133 -0.74 4.51 21.64
C ASN A 133 -0.54 6.02 21.58
N HIS A 134 -1.53 6.72 21.04
CA HIS A 134 -1.53 8.18 20.91
C HIS A 134 -2.00 8.93 22.18
N ARG A 135 -1.94 8.31 23.36
CA ARG A 135 -2.25 9.01 24.62
C ARG A 135 -1.17 10.03 24.92
N VAL A 136 -1.60 11.28 25.10
CA VAL A 136 -0.77 12.36 25.65
C VAL A 136 -0.56 12.04 27.13
N GLU A 137 0.69 11.82 27.55
CA GLU A 137 1.05 11.87 28.97
C GLU A 137 0.88 13.33 29.39
N LYS A 138 -0.07 13.56 30.31
CA LYS A 138 -0.25 14.87 30.95
C LYS A 138 0.82 15.08 32.00
#